data_AF-L9WXB7-F1
#
_entry.id   AF-L9WXB7-F1
#
_cell.length_a   1.000
_cell.length_b   1.000
_cell.length_c   1.000
_cell.angle_alpha   90.00
_cell.angle_beta   90.00
_cell.angle_gamma   90.00
#
_symmetry.space_group_name_H-M   'P 1'
#
loop_
_entity.id
_entity.type
_entity.pdbx_description
1 polymer ?
#
loop_
_entity_poly.entity_id
_entity_poly.type
_entity_poly.pdbx_seq_one_letter_code
_entity_poly.pdbx_strand_id
1 'polypeptide(L)'
;MRNTLIVLVAALTALAAFAPAAAAGGTTATAAQMDPTCEFPFEGTDATGETVTVEEEPESVVALQPSDAQVMYEIGAEEKVTGMPVGQYTDYLEADESLDITEDDGVTPVAEEVIDRDPDVVLAANALQGDDVIDQLREAGLTVYVFPTEQSLDGVAENVRLTGEIVGECEGAQESLEGMNDRLAVIEEAVSDVDRPLAYYAMGGGFTAGEGTFQHEILTTAGLENLGAEAGLEGWAEISAETVVEEDPEWIVYGDSAEEPPVAEAVRGTTAYQEDRLVAVDDQFMSQPGPLVVEAIEQIVQAVHPDAYADAAEQLEDDGNGTNDAGADGSNDSGDGSDAGGDSIPGLGVPAAVAALVAALAGLARRR
;
A
#
# COMPACT_ATOMS: atom_id res chain seq x y z
N MET A 1 -50.49 -46.21 23.96
CA MET A 1 -50.71 -44.81 24.39
C MET A 1 -50.56 -44.81 25.92
N ARG A 2 -49.39 -44.41 26.44
CA ARG A 2 -49.01 -44.65 27.84
C ARG A 2 -49.30 -43.42 28.71
N ASN A 3 -49.94 -43.73 29.83
CA ASN A 3 -50.45 -42.91 30.91
C ASN A 3 -49.35 -42.37 31.86
N THR A 4 -49.59 -41.14 32.35
CA THR A 4 -49.41 -40.58 33.72
C THR A 4 -48.11 -40.81 34.52
N LEU A 5 -47.58 -39.73 35.14
CA LEU A 5 -47.57 -39.53 36.61
C LEU A 5 -47.00 -38.15 37.07
N ILE A 6 -47.83 -37.38 37.82
CA ILE A 6 -47.58 -36.74 39.15
C ILE A 6 -46.39 -35.74 39.28
N VAL A 7 -46.62 -34.41 39.31
CA VAL A 7 -46.89 -33.52 40.48
C VAL A 7 -45.79 -33.51 41.56
N LEU A 8 -45.10 -32.37 41.72
CA LEU A 8 -44.98 -31.71 43.04
C LEU A 8 -44.43 -30.28 42.93
N VAL A 9 -45.21 -29.38 43.52
CA VAL A 9 -45.02 -27.95 43.75
C VAL A 9 -44.06 -27.74 44.92
N ALA A 10 -43.15 -26.79 44.81
CA ALA A 10 -42.58 -26.08 45.96
C ALA A 10 -42.19 -24.66 45.56
N ALA A 11 -43.10 -23.72 45.80
CA ALA A 11 -42.80 -22.30 45.83
C ALA A 11 -42.15 -21.96 47.18
N LEU A 12 -40.99 -21.32 47.16
CA LEU A 12 -40.43 -20.64 48.32
C LEU A 12 -39.78 -19.33 47.86
N THR A 13 -40.51 -18.25 48.10
CA THR A 13 -40.06 -16.87 48.04
C THR A 13 -39.18 -16.57 49.26
N ALA A 14 -37.96 -16.05 49.05
CA ALA A 14 -37.24 -15.31 50.09
C ALA A 14 -36.21 -14.32 49.50
N LEU A 15 -36.57 -13.04 49.65
CA LEU A 15 -35.75 -11.90 50.08
C LEU A 15 -34.54 -11.44 49.24
N ALA A 16 -34.66 -10.17 48.83
CA ALA A 16 -33.66 -9.31 48.26
C ALA A 16 -32.38 -9.18 49.11
N ALA A 17 -31.24 -9.16 48.43
CA ALA A 17 -30.05 -8.44 48.84
C ALA A 17 -29.51 -7.70 47.62
N PHE A 18 -29.70 -6.37 47.61
CA PHE A 18 -28.99 -5.43 46.76
C PHE A 18 -27.50 -5.51 47.12
N ALA A 19 -26.65 -5.85 46.16
CA ALA A 19 -25.21 -5.63 46.23
C ALA A 19 -24.83 -4.63 45.12
N PRO A 20 -24.03 -3.60 45.39
CA PRO A 20 -23.67 -2.60 44.40
C PRO A 20 -22.66 -3.20 43.41
N ALA A 21 -22.93 -3.02 42.12
CA ALA A 21 -21.97 -3.26 41.05
C ALA A 21 -20.86 -2.20 41.16
N ALA A 22 -19.73 -2.61 41.72
CA ALA A 22 -18.48 -1.86 41.61
C ALA A 22 -17.88 -2.14 40.23
N ALA A 23 -17.57 -1.06 39.52
CA ALA A 23 -16.94 -1.03 38.22
C ALA A 23 -15.65 -1.86 38.20
N ALA A 24 -15.60 -2.83 37.28
CA ALA A 24 -14.36 -3.26 36.63
C ALA A 24 -14.45 -2.61 35.25
N GLY A 25 -13.71 -1.53 34.99
CA GLY A 25 -12.26 -1.59 34.88
C GLY A 25 -11.96 -2.06 33.47
N GLY A 26 -12.20 -1.18 32.50
CA GLY A 26 -11.84 -1.43 31.11
C GLY A 26 -10.33 -1.59 31.05
N THR A 27 -9.87 -2.82 30.82
CA THR A 27 -8.54 -3.08 30.30
C THR A 27 -8.53 -2.56 28.87
N THR A 28 -8.08 -1.32 28.70
CA THR A 28 -7.35 -0.93 27.51
C THR A 28 -6.19 -1.91 27.37
N ALA A 29 -6.27 -2.79 26.37
CA ALA A 29 -5.11 -3.51 25.90
C ALA A 29 -4.18 -2.43 25.32
N THR A 30 -3.19 -2.02 26.12
CA THR A 30 -1.97 -1.45 25.56
C THR A 30 -1.44 -2.50 24.60
N ALA A 31 -1.57 -2.27 23.30
CA ALA A 31 -0.73 -2.93 22.31
C ALA A 31 0.70 -2.61 22.75
N ALA A 32 1.40 -3.62 23.26
CA ALA A 32 2.82 -3.48 23.48
C ALA A 32 3.43 -3.34 22.09
N GLN A 33 3.90 -2.13 21.76
CA GLN A 33 4.87 -1.92 20.69
C GLN A 33 6.03 -2.86 21.01
N MET A 34 6.13 -3.97 20.27
CA MET A 34 7.33 -4.80 20.28
C MET A 34 8.33 -4.06 19.41
N ASP A 35 9.53 -3.81 19.94
CA ASP A 35 10.61 -3.23 19.15
C ASP A 35 10.84 -4.10 17.91
N PRO A 36 10.94 -3.50 16.70
CA PRO A 36 11.11 -4.24 15.45
C PRO A 36 12.53 -4.80 15.39
N THR A 37 12.76 -5.97 15.98
CA THR A 37 14.08 -6.60 15.94
C THR A 37 14.14 -7.63 14.83
N CYS A 38 14.95 -7.36 13.80
CA CYS A 38 15.39 -8.37 12.86
C CYS A 38 16.27 -9.41 13.59
N GLU A 39 15.96 -10.69 13.41
CA GLU A 39 16.75 -11.79 13.97
C GLU A 39 17.28 -12.69 12.84
N PHE A 40 18.57 -13.05 12.92
CA PHE A 40 19.21 -13.99 12.01
C PHE A 40 19.60 -15.28 12.73
N PRO A 41 19.49 -16.45 12.08
CA PRO A 41 19.10 -16.62 10.67
C PRO A 41 17.60 -16.36 10.44
N PHE A 42 17.27 -15.67 9.35
CA PHE A 42 15.89 -15.61 8.85
C PHE A 42 15.56 -16.97 8.22
N GLU A 43 14.39 -17.53 8.51
CA GLU A 43 13.88 -18.75 7.88
C GLU A 43 12.42 -18.52 7.46
N GLY A 44 12.16 -18.56 6.16
CA GLY A 44 10.84 -18.31 5.58
C GLY A 44 10.49 -19.32 4.49
N THR A 45 9.22 -19.66 4.34
CA THR A 45 8.75 -20.41 3.17
C THR A 45 8.25 -19.42 2.13
N ASP A 46 8.81 -19.48 0.94
CA ASP A 46 8.48 -18.57 -0.15
C ASP A 46 7.23 -19.04 -0.93
N ALA A 47 6.81 -18.28 -1.94
CA ALA A 47 5.62 -18.59 -2.74
C ALA A 47 5.77 -19.86 -3.60
N THR A 48 6.99 -20.34 -3.86
CA THR A 48 7.26 -21.60 -4.54
C THR A 48 7.17 -22.82 -3.62
N GLY A 49 7.04 -22.59 -2.30
CA GLY A 49 7.04 -23.60 -1.26
C GLY A 49 8.44 -24.02 -0.82
N GLU A 50 9.48 -23.28 -1.21
CA GLU A 50 10.85 -23.52 -0.81
C GLU A 50 11.14 -22.83 0.53
N THR A 51 11.82 -23.52 1.44
CA THR A 51 12.31 -22.92 2.68
C THR A 51 13.62 -22.21 2.38
N VAL A 52 13.59 -20.89 2.47
CA VAL A 52 14.73 -19.99 2.26
C VAL A 52 15.31 -19.62 3.62
N THR A 53 16.63 -19.69 3.73
CA THR A 53 17.38 -19.29 4.93
C THR A 53 18.39 -18.22 4.57
N VAL A 54 18.36 -17.10 5.29
CA VAL A 54 19.38 -16.05 5.22
C VAL A 54 20.13 -16.07 6.55
N GLU A 55 21.40 -16.46 6.53
CA GLU A 55 22.16 -16.83 7.74
C GLU A 55 22.59 -15.62 8.59
N GLU A 56 22.90 -14.50 7.93
CA GLU A 56 23.38 -13.25 8.51
C GLU A 56 22.73 -12.09 7.75
N GLU A 57 22.79 -10.89 8.32
CA GLU A 57 22.28 -9.68 7.65
C GLU A 57 22.97 -9.47 6.30
N PRO A 58 22.24 -9.40 5.17
CA PRO A 58 22.84 -9.28 3.85
C PRO A 58 23.43 -7.88 3.64
N GLU A 59 24.63 -7.82 3.07
CA GLU A 59 25.28 -6.58 2.64
C GLU A 59 25.04 -6.31 1.14
N SER A 60 24.66 -7.35 0.37
CA SER A 60 24.40 -7.29 -1.07
C SER A 60 23.06 -7.94 -1.42
N VAL A 61 22.12 -7.14 -1.92
CA VAL A 61 20.77 -7.56 -2.29
C VAL A 61 20.51 -7.23 -3.76
N VAL A 62 19.98 -8.19 -4.51
CA VAL A 62 19.45 -7.94 -5.85
C VAL A 62 17.92 -7.96 -5.80
N ALA A 63 17.28 -6.89 -6.28
CA ALA A 63 15.84 -6.79 -6.45
C ALA A 63 15.49 -7.09 -7.92
N LEU A 64 14.74 -8.15 -8.21
CA LEU A 64 14.51 -8.55 -9.61
C LEU A 64 13.46 -7.72 -10.32
N GLN A 65 12.51 -7.12 -9.62
CA GLN A 65 11.44 -6.33 -10.23
C GLN A 65 11.34 -4.90 -9.67
N PRO A 66 10.71 -3.96 -10.39
CA PRO A 66 10.54 -2.58 -9.93
C PRO A 66 9.89 -2.46 -8.54
N SER A 67 8.89 -3.30 -8.22
CA SER A 67 8.25 -3.33 -6.90
C SER A 67 9.20 -3.78 -5.79
N ASP A 68 10.08 -4.75 -6.07
CA ASP A 68 11.08 -5.21 -5.11
C ASP A 68 12.07 -4.08 -4.79
N ALA A 69 12.50 -3.35 -5.83
CA ALA A 69 13.40 -2.21 -5.69
C ALA A 69 12.73 -1.03 -4.97
N GLN A 70 11.45 -0.75 -5.26
CA GLN A 70 10.68 0.27 -4.56
C GLN A 70 10.67 -0.01 -3.06
N VAL A 71 10.34 -1.24 -2.64
CA VAL A 71 10.34 -1.59 -1.21
C VAL A 71 11.71 -1.36 -0.58
N MET A 72 12.81 -1.76 -1.24
CA MET A 72 14.16 -1.53 -0.71
C MET A 72 14.46 -0.05 -0.46
N TYR A 73 14.06 0.84 -1.36
CA TYR A 73 14.28 2.29 -1.18
C TYR A 73 13.36 2.86 -0.10
N GLU A 74 12.09 2.45 -0.07
CA GLU A 74 11.10 2.96 0.88
C GLU A 74 11.39 2.56 2.33
N ILE A 75 12.14 1.47 2.56
CA ILE A 75 12.60 1.05 3.89
C ILE A 75 14.00 1.57 4.23
N GLY A 76 14.62 2.40 3.39
CA GLY A 76 15.97 2.96 3.61
C GLY A 76 17.11 1.97 3.37
N ALA A 77 16.88 0.91 2.59
CA ALA A 77 17.85 -0.14 2.28
C ALA A 77 18.57 0.07 0.94
N GLU A 78 18.49 1.25 0.32
CA GLU A 78 19.04 1.45 -1.04
C GLU A 78 20.55 1.18 -1.12
N GLU A 79 21.30 1.40 -0.03
CA GLU A 79 22.76 1.14 0.02
C GLU A 79 23.10 -0.36 -0.09
N LYS A 80 22.16 -1.25 0.24
CA LYS A 80 22.31 -2.71 0.11
C LYS A 80 22.01 -3.21 -1.32
N VAL A 81 21.40 -2.38 -2.18
CA VAL A 81 21.00 -2.79 -3.52
C VAL A 81 22.21 -2.83 -4.46
N THR A 82 22.55 -4.01 -4.95
CA THR A 82 23.65 -4.23 -5.91
C THR A 82 23.17 -4.56 -7.31
N GLY A 83 21.88 -4.83 -7.49
CA GLY A 83 21.25 -4.96 -8.80
C GLY A 83 19.74 -4.77 -8.76
N MET A 84 19.20 -4.08 -9.76
CA MET A 84 17.76 -3.83 -9.94
C MET A 84 17.45 -3.41 -11.38
N PRO A 85 16.18 -3.45 -11.83
CA PRO A 85 15.77 -2.75 -13.05
C PRO A 85 16.06 -1.25 -12.94
N VAL A 86 16.70 -0.66 -13.96
CA VAL A 86 16.92 0.80 -14.05
C VAL A 86 16.34 1.33 -15.36
N GLY A 87 15.33 2.19 -15.27
CA GLY A 87 14.73 2.84 -16.44
C GLY A 87 13.31 3.31 -16.15
N GLN A 88 12.46 3.34 -17.18
CA GLN A 88 11.13 3.99 -17.11
C GLN A 88 10.21 3.54 -15.97
N TYR A 89 10.43 2.34 -15.41
CA TYR A 89 9.66 1.79 -14.30
C TYR A 89 10.22 2.14 -12.92
N THR A 90 11.47 2.60 -12.84
CA THR A 90 12.21 2.88 -11.60
C THR A 90 12.94 4.23 -11.61
N ASP A 91 12.77 5.07 -12.66
CA ASP A 91 13.43 6.37 -12.81
C ASP A 91 13.18 7.31 -11.60
N TYR A 92 12.02 7.18 -10.94
CA TYR A 92 11.67 7.97 -9.75
C TYR A 92 12.52 7.60 -8.50
N LEU A 93 13.20 6.46 -8.52
CA LEU A 93 14.15 6.04 -7.48
C LEU A 93 15.54 6.69 -7.66
N GLU A 94 15.78 7.36 -8.81
CA GLU A 94 17.07 8.01 -9.13
C GLU A 94 18.28 7.06 -9.03
N ALA A 95 18.08 5.76 -9.30
CA ALA A 95 19.09 4.72 -9.20
C ALA A 95 20.25 4.91 -10.20
N ASP A 96 21.47 4.50 -9.81
CA ASP A 96 22.63 4.54 -10.69
C ASP A 96 22.50 3.49 -11.82
N GLU A 97 22.78 3.90 -13.07
CA GLU A 97 22.71 3.01 -14.26
C GLU A 97 23.56 1.73 -14.12
N SER A 98 24.58 1.71 -13.27
CA SER A 98 25.39 0.51 -13.02
C SER A 98 24.68 -0.59 -12.23
N LEU A 99 23.54 -0.30 -11.61
CA LEU A 99 22.71 -1.29 -10.94
C LEU A 99 21.86 -2.11 -11.92
N ASP A 100 21.73 -1.70 -13.18
CA ASP A 100 20.85 -2.37 -14.12
C ASP A 100 21.24 -3.84 -14.35
N ILE A 101 20.25 -4.71 -14.25
CA ILE A 101 20.34 -6.16 -14.47
C ILE A 101 19.41 -6.63 -15.60
N THR A 102 18.76 -5.72 -16.32
CA THR A 102 17.68 -6.06 -17.25
C THR A 102 18.10 -6.10 -18.72
N GLU A 103 17.26 -6.70 -19.56
CA GLU A 103 17.35 -6.57 -21.01
C GLU A 103 16.98 -5.14 -21.46
N ASP A 104 17.08 -4.86 -22.78
CA ASP A 104 16.73 -3.56 -23.37
C ASP A 104 15.25 -3.14 -23.13
N ASP A 105 14.39 -4.02 -22.61
CA ASP A 105 13.01 -3.71 -22.24
C ASP A 105 12.87 -3.04 -20.86
N GLY A 106 13.96 -3.01 -20.06
CA GLY A 106 14.04 -2.34 -18.76
C GLY A 106 13.33 -3.07 -17.62
N VAL A 107 12.92 -4.33 -17.80
CA VAL A 107 12.15 -5.08 -16.78
C VAL A 107 12.49 -6.57 -16.73
N THR A 108 12.92 -7.18 -17.84
CA THR A 108 13.25 -8.62 -17.88
C THR A 108 14.65 -8.85 -17.29
N PRO A 109 14.80 -9.55 -16.14
CA PRO A 109 16.10 -9.74 -15.52
C PRO A 109 16.99 -10.72 -16.28
N VAL A 110 18.28 -10.39 -16.41
CA VAL A 110 19.29 -11.24 -17.03
C VAL A 110 20.02 -12.06 -15.96
N ALA A 111 19.82 -13.38 -15.95
CA ALA A 111 20.39 -14.25 -14.92
C ALA A 111 21.91 -14.13 -14.77
N GLU A 112 22.65 -14.01 -15.88
CA GLU A 112 24.12 -13.85 -15.85
C GLU A 112 24.55 -12.56 -15.15
N GLU A 113 23.82 -11.45 -15.33
CA GLU A 113 24.10 -10.16 -14.68
C GLU A 113 23.87 -10.23 -13.17
N VAL A 114 22.87 -11.01 -12.72
CA VAL A 114 22.60 -11.24 -11.30
C VAL A 114 23.66 -12.16 -10.68
N ILE A 115 24.04 -13.24 -11.37
CA ILE A 115 25.07 -14.18 -10.90
C ILE A 115 26.43 -13.49 -10.76
N ASP A 116 26.81 -12.63 -11.70
CA ASP A 116 28.10 -11.92 -11.67
C ASP A 116 28.23 -10.94 -10.49
N ARG A 117 27.11 -10.55 -9.86
CA ARG A 117 27.08 -9.70 -8.66
C ARG A 117 27.28 -10.46 -7.35
N ASP A 118 27.14 -11.79 -7.35
CA ASP A 118 27.29 -12.66 -6.16
C ASP A 118 26.54 -12.13 -4.93
N PRO A 119 25.20 -11.89 -5.01
CA PRO A 119 24.44 -11.33 -3.91
C PRO A 119 24.21 -12.31 -2.77
N ASP A 120 24.06 -11.78 -1.55
CA ASP A 120 23.71 -12.57 -0.36
C ASP A 120 22.28 -13.10 -0.44
N VAL A 121 21.37 -12.29 -1.00
CA VAL A 121 19.97 -12.64 -1.25
C VAL A 121 19.44 -11.94 -2.51
N VAL A 122 18.58 -12.65 -3.23
CA VAL A 122 17.81 -12.15 -4.36
C VAL A 122 16.33 -12.09 -3.96
N LEU A 123 15.74 -10.92 -4.11
CA LEU A 123 14.32 -10.65 -3.90
C LEU A 123 13.59 -10.73 -5.24
N ALA A 124 12.53 -11.53 -5.29
CA ALA A 124 11.80 -11.80 -6.52
C ALA A 124 10.28 -11.66 -6.31
N ALA A 125 9.68 -10.64 -6.92
CA ALA A 125 8.23 -10.55 -7.01
C ALA A 125 7.64 -11.76 -7.76
N ASN A 126 6.45 -12.20 -7.37
CA ASN A 126 5.78 -13.37 -7.97
C ASN A 126 5.41 -13.18 -9.44
N ALA A 127 5.49 -11.97 -9.98
CA ALA A 127 5.33 -11.71 -11.41
C ALA A 127 6.28 -12.56 -12.27
N LEU A 128 7.41 -12.99 -11.71
CA LEU A 128 8.41 -13.86 -12.35
C LEU A 128 8.13 -15.37 -12.19
N GLN A 129 7.02 -15.76 -11.55
CA GLN A 129 6.70 -17.17 -11.36
C GLN A 129 6.44 -17.86 -12.70
N GLY A 130 7.22 -18.91 -12.95
CA GLY A 130 7.19 -19.66 -14.20
C GLY A 130 8.24 -19.22 -15.21
N ASP A 131 9.00 -18.17 -14.92
CA ASP A 131 10.17 -17.78 -15.71
C ASP A 131 11.38 -18.62 -15.32
N ASP A 132 12.19 -18.98 -16.32
CA ASP A 132 13.39 -19.79 -16.14
C ASP A 132 14.46 -19.07 -15.28
N VAL A 133 14.32 -17.76 -15.03
CA VAL A 133 15.31 -16.96 -14.29
C VAL A 133 15.45 -17.41 -12.84
N ILE A 134 14.33 -17.68 -12.14
CA ILE A 134 14.37 -18.10 -10.72
C ILE A 134 15.11 -19.44 -10.59
N ASP A 135 14.78 -20.40 -11.46
CA ASP A 135 15.43 -21.71 -11.49
C ASP A 135 16.94 -21.58 -11.80
N GLN A 136 17.32 -20.74 -12.77
CA GLN A 136 18.73 -20.50 -13.11
C GLN A 136 19.54 -19.93 -11.93
N LEU A 137 18.99 -18.94 -11.22
CA LEU A 137 19.66 -18.33 -10.06
C LEU A 137 19.83 -19.34 -8.92
N ARG A 138 18.81 -20.16 -8.65
CA ARG A 138 18.88 -21.24 -7.65
C ARG A 138 19.86 -22.35 -8.05
N GLU A 139 19.88 -22.76 -9.32
CA GLU A 139 20.84 -23.74 -9.84
C GLU A 139 22.29 -23.23 -9.77
N ALA A 140 22.49 -21.91 -9.87
CA ALA A 140 23.77 -21.25 -9.65
C ALA A 140 24.19 -21.19 -8.16
N GLY A 141 23.27 -21.51 -7.24
CA GLY A 141 23.50 -21.58 -5.80
C GLY A 141 23.19 -20.28 -5.05
N LEU A 142 22.48 -19.33 -5.67
CA LEU A 142 22.06 -18.10 -5.00
C LEU A 142 20.83 -18.35 -4.11
N THR A 143 20.75 -17.59 -3.01
CA THR A 143 19.57 -17.54 -2.14
C THR A 143 18.51 -16.65 -2.79
N VAL A 144 17.38 -17.24 -3.20
CA VAL A 144 16.30 -16.50 -3.89
C VAL A 144 15.00 -16.62 -3.10
N TYR A 145 14.48 -15.50 -2.62
CA TYR A 145 13.17 -15.41 -1.96
C TYR A 145 12.10 -14.93 -2.95
N VAL A 146 11.11 -15.76 -3.24
CA VAL A 146 9.98 -15.41 -4.11
C VAL A 146 8.78 -14.99 -3.27
N PHE A 147 8.37 -13.74 -3.38
CA PHE A 147 7.20 -13.22 -2.68
C PHE A 147 5.89 -13.85 -3.21
N PRO A 148 4.80 -13.83 -2.43
CA PRO A 148 3.46 -14.13 -2.93
C PRO A 148 3.00 -13.14 -4.02
N THR A 149 1.82 -13.34 -4.62
CA THR A 149 1.25 -12.34 -5.54
C THR A 149 0.41 -11.38 -4.72
N GLU A 150 0.73 -10.10 -4.79
CA GLU A 150 0.01 -9.05 -4.07
C GLU A 150 -1.04 -8.43 -4.99
N GLN A 151 -2.30 -8.58 -4.60
CA GLN A 151 -3.43 -7.90 -5.23
C GLN A 151 -4.22 -7.06 -4.21
N SER A 152 -3.69 -6.89 -3.00
CA SER A 152 -4.30 -6.16 -1.89
C SER A 152 -3.27 -5.33 -1.15
N LEU A 153 -3.72 -4.31 -0.42
CA LEU A 153 -2.86 -3.47 0.41
C LEU A 153 -2.26 -4.24 1.59
N ASP A 154 -3.01 -5.20 2.16
CA ASP A 154 -2.49 -6.13 3.16
C ASP A 154 -1.31 -6.95 2.64
N GLY A 155 -1.36 -7.36 1.36
CA GLY A 155 -0.26 -8.10 0.72
C GLY A 155 0.99 -7.22 0.57
N VAL A 156 0.80 -5.97 0.15
CA VAL A 156 1.89 -4.98 0.08
C VAL A 156 2.53 -4.80 1.46
N ALA A 157 1.72 -4.61 2.51
CA ALA A 157 2.22 -4.44 3.87
C ALA A 157 3.03 -5.66 4.37
N GLU A 158 2.56 -6.86 4.05
CA GLU A 158 3.26 -8.10 4.38
C GLU A 158 4.59 -8.24 3.64
N ASN A 159 4.65 -7.86 2.36
CA ASN A 159 5.90 -7.87 1.59
C ASN A 159 6.92 -6.86 2.12
N VAL A 160 6.49 -5.67 2.53
CA VAL A 160 7.36 -4.66 3.15
C VAL A 160 7.94 -5.20 4.46
N ARG A 161 7.09 -5.77 5.31
CA ARG A 161 7.50 -6.41 6.57
C ARG A 161 8.51 -7.53 6.34
N LEU A 162 8.20 -8.46 5.42
CA LEU A 162 9.07 -9.58 5.07
C LEU A 162 10.39 -9.11 4.48
N THR A 163 10.37 -8.10 3.60
CA THR A 163 11.60 -7.52 3.04
C THR A 163 12.49 -6.98 4.15
N GLY A 164 11.94 -6.18 5.07
CA GLY A 164 12.66 -5.70 6.25
C GLY A 164 13.31 -6.82 7.06
N GLU A 165 12.57 -7.90 7.34
CA GLU A 165 13.11 -9.07 8.04
C GLU A 165 14.23 -9.79 7.27
N ILE A 166 14.08 -9.96 5.96
CA ILE A 166 15.06 -10.63 5.09
C ILE A 166 16.35 -9.82 5.01
N VAL A 167 16.24 -8.49 4.87
CA VAL A 167 17.40 -7.61 4.61
C VAL A 167 17.98 -6.95 5.86
N GLY A 168 17.37 -7.17 7.03
CA GLY A 168 17.83 -6.58 8.30
C GLY A 168 17.33 -5.15 8.57
N GLU A 169 16.37 -4.65 7.79
CA GLU A 169 15.86 -3.27 7.86
C GLU A 169 14.45 -3.22 8.50
N CYS A 170 14.29 -3.83 9.67
CA CYS A 170 13.00 -3.91 10.37
C CYS A 170 12.50 -2.54 10.86
N GLU A 171 13.39 -1.66 11.31
CA GLU A 171 13.02 -0.30 11.73
C GLU A 171 12.50 0.53 10.55
N GLY A 172 13.21 0.51 9.41
CA GLY A 172 12.77 1.18 8.19
C GLY A 172 11.49 0.59 7.60
N ALA A 173 11.32 -0.73 7.63
CA ALA A 173 10.07 -1.37 7.23
C ALA A 173 8.90 -0.95 8.12
N GLN A 174 9.11 -0.85 9.45
CA GLN A 174 8.07 -0.35 10.35
C GLN A 174 7.74 1.11 10.06
N GLU A 175 8.74 1.99 9.88
CA GLU A 175 8.51 3.40 9.57
C GLU A 175 7.72 3.57 8.26
N SER A 176 8.10 2.83 7.22
CA SER A 176 7.40 2.82 5.93
C SER A 176 5.93 2.38 6.08
N LEU A 177 5.69 1.30 6.83
CA LEU A 177 4.34 0.81 7.11
C LEU A 177 3.51 1.78 7.95
N GLU A 178 4.09 2.42 8.95
CA GLU A 178 3.42 3.46 9.74
C GLU A 178 2.99 4.63 8.85
N GLY A 179 3.90 5.12 7.99
CA GLY A 179 3.59 6.18 7.02
C GLY A 179 2.49 5.80 6.03
N MET A 180 2.52 4.57 5.51
CA MET A 180 1.46 4.04 4.64
C MET A 180 0.11 3.96 5.38
N ASN A 181 0.09 3.43 6.61
CA ASN A 181 -1.12 3.26 7.39
C ASN A 181 -1.76 4.60 7.80
N ASP A 182 -0.95 5.60 8.18
CA ASP A 182 -1.45 6.92 8.55
C ASP A 182 -2.17 7.60 7.36
N ARG A 183 -1.61 7.46 6.16
CA ARG A 183 -2.20 7.99 4.92
C ARG A 183 -3.47 7.24 4.53
N LEU A 184 -3.47 5.91 4.67
CA LEU A 184 -4.66 5.10 4.45
C LEU A 184 -5.78 5.44 5.44
N ALA A 185 -5.46 5.75 6.70
CA ALA A 185 -6.46 6.19 7.68
C ALA A 185 -7.15 7.52 7.26
N VAL A 186 -6.40 8.45 6.67
CA VAL A 186 -6.97 9.68 6.09
C VAL A 186 -7.92 9.35 4.94
N ILE A 187 -7.50 8.44 4.04
CA ILE A 187 -8.32 8.01 2.91
C ILE A 187 -9.61 7.33 3.39
N GLU A 188 -9.51 6.39 4.33
CA GLU A 188 -10.64 5.64 4.88
C GLU A 188 -11.68 6.58 5.52
N GLU A 189 -11.22 7.55 6.30
CA GLU A 189 -12.10 8.58 6.88
C GLU A 189 -12.77 9.41 5.78
N ALA A 190 -11.99 9.86 4.78
CA ALA A 190 -12.49 10.67 3.66
C ALA A 190 -13.58 9.97 2.85
N VAL A 191 -13.49 8.64 2.68
CA VAL A 191 -14.42 7.86 1.83
C VAL A 191 -15.48 7.10 2.62
N SER A 192 -15.55 7.29 3.95
CA SER A 192 -16.43 6.54 4.85
C SER A 192 -17.93 6.82 4.61
N ASP A 193 -18.27 8.09 4.36
CA ASP A 193 -19.66 8.60 4.25
C ASP A 193 -19.90 9.37 2.93
N VAL A 194 -19.24 8.96 1.84
CA VAL A 194 -19.40 9.55 0.49
C VAL A 194 -20.11 8.58 -0.48
N ASP A 195 -20.74 9.14 -1.51
CA ASP A 195 -21.21 8.35 -2.65
C ASP A 195 -19.99 7.77 -3.39
N ARG A 196 -20.09 6.54 -3.91
CA ARG A 196 -19.00 5.88 -4.63
C ARG A 196 -19.29 5.85 -6.13
N PRO A 197 -18.81 6.83 -6.91
CA PRO A 197 -19.15 6.92 -8.32
C PRO A 197 -18.51 5.79 -9.13
N LEU A 198 -19.17 5.39 -10.21
CA LEU A 198 -18.67 4.36 -11.12
C LEU A 198 -17.49 4.89 -11.94
N ALA A 199 -16.37 4.18 -11.90
CA ALA A 199 -15.14 4.54 -12.61
C ALA A 199 -14.74 3.48 -13.63
N TYR A 200 -14.30 3.94 -14.80
CA TYR A 200 -13.67 3.12 -15.82
C TYR A 200 -12.15 3.27 -15.78
N TYR A 201 -11.43 2.18 -15.53
CA TYR A 201 -9.97 2.16 -15.63
C TYR A 201 -9.52 1.87 -17.05
N ALA A 202 -9.02 2.89 -17.75
CA ALA A 202 -8.67 2.82 -19.15
C ALA A 202 -7.19 2.46 -19.35
N MET A 203 -6.93 1.18 -19.62
CA MET A 203 -5.56 0.66 -19.89
C MET A 203 -5.16 0.72 -21.37
N GLY A 204 -6.08 1.12 -22.26
CA GLY A 204 -5.88 1.10 -23.69
C GLY A 204 -6.32 -0.20 -24.37
N GLY A 205 -6.63 -0.12 -25.67
CA GLY A 205 -7.05 -1.29 -26.46
C GLY A 205 -8.38 -1.93 -26.02
N GLY A 206 -9.11 -1.31 -25.09
CA GLY A 206 -10.32 -1.89 -24.47
C GLY A 206 -10.04 -2.69 -23.20
N PHE A 207 -8.79 -2.83 -22.76
CA PHE A 207 -8.46 -3.50 -21.50
C PHE A 207 -8.85 -2.65 -20.29
N THR A 208 -9.30 -3.33 -19.23
CA THR A 208 -9.62 -2.78 -17.91
C THR A 208 -9.29 -3.80 -16.82
N ALA A 209 -9.34 -3.35 -15.58
CA ALA A 209 -9.18 -4.17 -14.39
C ALA A 209 -10.54 -4.61 -13.83
N GLY A 210 -10.72 -5.91 -13.61
CA GLY A 210 -11.88 -6.52 -12.96
C GLY A 210 -11.64 -6.89 -11.50
N GLU A 211 -12.54 -7.67 -10.90
CA GLU A 211 -12.38 -8.20 -9.54
C GLU A 211 -11.10 -9.05 -9.41
N GLY A 212 -10.44 -9.00 -8.26
CA GLY A 212 -9.17 -9.72 -8.02
C GLY A 212 -7.98 -9.12 -8.79
N THR A 213 -7.98 -7.81 -9.04
CA THR A 213 -6.80 -7.09 -9.55
C THR A 213 -6.35 -6.07 -8.52
N PHE A 214 -5.06 -5.74 -8.55
CA PHE A 214 -4.53 -4.68 -7.68
C PHE A 214 -5.19 -3.32 -7.97
N GLN A 215 -5.51 -3.02 -9.23
CA GLN A 215 -6.21 -1.78 -9.56
C GLN A 215 -7.65 -1.75 -9.07
N HIS A 216 -8.31 -2.91 -8.92
CA HIS A 216 -9.61 -2.97 -8.25
C HIS A 216 -9.50 -2.60 -6.77
N GLU A 217 -8.48 -3.09 -6.07
CA GLU A 217 -8.20 -2.68 -4.68
C GLU A 217 -7.97 -1.17 -4.57
N ILE A 218 -7.11 -0.61 -5.45
CA ILE A 218 -6.81 0.83 -5.49
C ILE A 218 -8.09 1.67 -5.68
N LEU A 219 -8.90 1.33 -6.69
CA LEU A 219 -10.12 2.08 -7.00
C LEU A 219 -11.14 2.01 -5.85
N THR A 220 -11.36 0.83 -5.29
CA THR A 220 -12.35 0.64 -4.23
C THR A 220 -11.91 1.27 -2.91
N THR A 221 -10.60 1.24 -2.60
CA THR A 221 -10.01 1.96 -1.46
C THR A 221 -10.16 3.47 -1.65
N ALA A 222 -10.02 3.97 -2.88
CA ALA A 222 -10.25 5.38 -3.21
C ALA A 222 -11.74 5.82 -3.18
N GLY A 223 -12.66 4.94 -2.81
CA GLY A 223 -14.09 5.27 -2.74
C GLY A 223 -14.76 5.31 -4.12
N LEU A 224 -14.30 4.51 -5.08
CA LEU A 224 -14.93 4.32 -6.39
C LEU A 224 -15.58 2.93 -6.51
N GLU A 225 -16.57 2.82 -7.38
CA GLU A 225 -17.04 1.52 -7.92
C GLU A 225 -16.24 1.21 -9.20
N ASN A 226 -15.73 -0.02 -9.34
CA ASN A 226 -14.97 -0.41 -10.52
C ASN A 226 -15.90 -0.98 -11.61
N LEU A 227 -16.03 -0.27 -12.73
CA LEU A 227 -16.88 -0.68 -13.86
C LEU A 227 -16.52 -2.07 -14.41
N GLY A 228 -15.24 -2.45 -14.43
CA GLY A 228 -14.83 -3.78 -14.87
C GLY A 228 -15.38 -4.88 -13.97
N ALA A 229 -15.32 -4.68 -12.66
CA ALA A 229 -15.87 -5.60 -11.67
C ALA A 229 -17.40 -5.65 -11.70
N GLU A 230 -18.06 -4.48 -11.81
CA GLU A 230 -19.53 -4.40 -11.94
C GLU A 230 -20.04 -5.09 -13.22
N ALA A 231 -19.24 -5.07 -14.29
CA ALA A 231 -19.49 -5.81 -15.52
C ALA A 231 -19.21 -7.33 -15.39
N GLY A 232 -18.77 -7.81 -14.22
CA GLY A 232 -18.49 -9.22 -13.93
C GLY A 232 -17.17 -9.72 -14.51
N LEU A 233 -16.21 -8.84 -14.76
CA LEU A 233 -14.86 -9.22 -15.18
C LEU A 233 -14.01 -9.62 -13.97
N GLU A 234 -13.23 -10.68 -14.13
CA GLU A 234 -12.19 -11.11 -13.18
C GLU A 234 -10.82 -10.89 -13.84
N GLY A 235 -9.83 -10.42 -13.08
CA GLY A 235 -8.50 -10.14 -13.61
C GLY A 235 -8.49 -8.99 -14.66
N TRP A 236 -7.47 -8.97 -15.51
CA TRP A 236 -7.40 -8.02 -16.63
C TRP A 236 -8.11 -8.58 -17.86
N ALA A 237 -9.10 -7.84 -18.35
CA ALA A 237 -9.93 -8.28 -19.46
C ALA A 237 -10.36 -7.12 -20.37
N GLU A 238 -10.73 -7.45 -21.60
CA GLU A 238 -11.31 -6.49 -22.53
C GLU A 238 -12.78 -6.21 -22.19
N ILE A 239 -13.14 -4.93 -22.19
CA ILE A 239 -14.53 -4.46 -22.15
C ILE A 239 -14.88 -3.71 -23.43
N SER A 240 -16.11 -3.93 -23.92
CA SER A 240 -16.54 -3.30 -25.17
C SER A 240 -16.83 -1.81 -24.97
N ALA A 241 -16.50 -0.98 -25.96
CA ALA A 241 -16.85 0.44 -25.92
C ALA A 241 -18.37 0.67 -25.87
N GLU A 242 -19.20 -0.25 -26.40
CA GLU A 242 -20.66 -0.19 -26.27
C GLU A 242 -21.08 -0.34 -24.81
N THR A 243 -20.50 -1.31 -24.09
CA THR A 243 -20.74 -1.51 -22.66
C THR A 243 -20.31 -0.29 -21.84
N VAL A 244 -19.12 0.25 -22.08
CA VAL A 244 -18.65 1.45 -21.34
C VAL A 244 -19.58 2.64 -21.58
N VAL A 245 -20.10 2.81 -22.80
CA VAL A 245 -21.07 3.88 -23.12
C VAL A 245 -22.45 3.62 -22.51
N GLU A 246 -22.87 2.36 -22.40
CA GLU A 246 -24.15 1.99 -21.79
C GLU A 246 -24.16 2.16 -20.27
N GLU A 247 -23.08 1.75 -19.60
CA GLU A 247 -22.90 1.92 -18.15
C GLU A 247 -22.62 3.38 -17.76
N ASP A 248 -22.12 4.20 -18.70
CA ASP A 248 -21.90 5.63 -18.57
C ASP A 248 -21.15 6.04 -17.28
N PRO A 249 -19.86 5.65 -17.13
CA PRO A 249 -19.10 5.93 -15.92
C PRO A 249 -19.01 7.44 -15.65
N GLU A 250 -18.99 7.78 -14.37
CA GLU A 250 -18.84 9.15 -13.90
C GLU A 250 -17.38 9.61 -13.91
N TRP A 251 -16.43 8.67 -13.81
CA TRP A 251 -15.00 8.94 -13.85
C TRP A 251 -14.27 7.99 -14.81
N ILE A 252 -13.20 8.50 -15.42
CA ILE A 252 -12.21 7.67 -16.12
C ILE A 252 -10.87 7.85 -15.41
N VAL A 253 -10.30 6.73 -14.95
CA VAL A 253 -8.97 6.66 -14.34
C VAL A 253 -8.01 6.04 -15.36
N TYR A 254 -6.80 6.57 -15.48
CA TYR A 254 -5.81 6.10 -16.44
C TYR A 254 -4.39 6.44 -15.98
N GLY A 255 -3.40 5.75 -16.55
CA GLY A 255 -1.99 6.02 -16.32
C GLY A 255 -1.51 7.34 -16.93
N ASP A 256 -0.69 8.09 -16.20
CA ASP A 256 -0.18 9.40 -16.58
C ASP A 256 0.88 9.39 -17.70
N SER A 257 1.39 8.21 -18.09
CA SER A 257 2.19 8.03 -19.31
C SER A 257 1.43 8.37 -20.59
N ALA A 258 0.09 8.40 -20.54
CA ALA A 258 -0.76 8.86 -21.63
C ALA A 258 -1.18 10.33 -21.43
N GLU A 259 -1.02 11.15 -22.48
CA GLU A 259 -1.46 12.58 -22.44
C GLU A 259 -2.99 12.73 -22.30
N GLU A 260 -3.76 11.73 -22.71
CA GLU A 260 -5.21 11.65 -22.61
C GLU A 260 -5.63 10.20 -22.32
N PRO A 261 -6.81 9.95 -21.73
CA PRO A 261 -7.30 8.59 -21.50
C PRO A 261 -7.27 7.78 -22.81
N PRO A 262 -6.65 6.57 -22.82
CA PRO A 262 -6.50 5.75 -24.03
C PRO A 262 -7.80 5.00 -24.37
N VAL A 263 -8.88 5.74 -24.61
CA VAL A 263 -10.23 5.22 -24.82
C VAL A 263 -10.67 5.28 -26.28
N ALA A 264 -11.63 4.43 -26.66
CA ALA A 264 -12.23 4.49 -27.99
C ALA A 264 -13.04 5.79 -28.18
N GLU A 265 -13.14 6.29 -29.42
CA GLU A 265 -13.89 7.53 -29.74
C GLU A 265 -15.34 7.50 -29.23
N ALA A 266 -15.99 6.33 -29.21
CA ALA A 266 -17.34 6.19 -28.68
C ALA A 266 -17.43 6.50 -27.17
N VAL A 267 -16.40 6.13 -26.39
CA VAL A 267 -16.33 6.36 -24.94
C VAL A 267 -16.21 7.85 -24.62
N ARG A 268 -15.71 8.68 -25.54
CA ARG A 268 -15.69 10.14 -25.38
C ARG A 268 -17.10 10.77 -25.28
N GLY A 269 -18.13 9.98 -25.55
CA GLY A 269 -19.53 10.35 -25.37
C GLY A 269 -20.07 10.17 -23.95
N THR A 270 -19.32 9.55 -23.02
CA THR A 270 -19.78 9.33 -21.63
C THR A 270 -19.77 10.60 -20.80
N THR A 271 -20.48 10.57 -19.68
CA THR A 271 -20.51 11.64 -18.66
C THR A 271 -19.10 11.99 -18.21
N ALA A 272 -18.27 11.00 -17.86
CA ALA A 272 -16.88 11.24 -17.43
C ALA A 272 -16.08 12.11 -18.42
N TYR A 273 -16.10 11.77 -19.71
CA TYR A 273 -15.31 12.49 -20.71
C TYR A 273 -15.91 13.86 -21.06
N GLN A 274 -17.25 13.97 -21.09
CA GLN A 274 -17.92 15.25 -21.40
C GLN A 274 -17.78 16.28 -20.28
N GLU A 275 -17.70 15.84 -19.04
CA GLU A 275 -17.57 16.70 -17.86
C GLU A 275 -16.11 16.90 -17.40
N ASP A 276 -15.13 16.39 -18.16
CA ASP A 276 -13.69 16.47 -17.83
C ASP A 276 -13.35 15.81 -16.47
N ARG A 277 -14.09 14.76 -16.12
CA ARG A 277 -13.88 13.94 -14.92
C ARG A 277 -12.90 12.80 -15.22
N LEU A 278 -11.66 13.20 -15.49
CA LEU A 278 -10.57 12.34 -15.91
C LEU A 278 -9.45 12.41 -14.86
N VAL A 279 -9.02 11.28 -14.33
CA VAL A 279 -7.93 11.20 -13.36
C VAL A 279 -6.74 10.48 -14.00
N ALA A 280 -5.67 11.23 -14.27
CA ALA A 280 -4.37 10.65 -14.55
C ALA A 280 -3.69 10.30 -13.22
N VAL A 281 -3.16 9.10 -13.12
CA VAL A 281 -2.47 8.60 -11.92
C VAL A 281 -1.13 8.05 -12.34
N ASP A 282 -0.12 8.20 -11.49
CA ASP A 282 1.21 7.65 -11.72
C ASP A 282 1.15 6.15 -12.09
N ASP A 283 1.62 5.82 -13.30
CA ASP A 283 1.59 4.45 -13.82
C ASP A 283 2.34 3.46 -12.94
N GLN A 284 3.43 3.89 -12.29
CA GLN A 284 4.27 3.03 -11.48
C GLN A 284 3.54 2.68 -10.20
N PHE A 285 2.99 3.68 -9.51
CA PHE A 285 2.26 3.46 -8.26
C PHE A 285 0.94 2.71 -8.47
N MET A 286 0.34 2.81 -9.67
CA MET A 286 -0.84 2.04 -10.06
C MET A 286 -0.57 0.57 -10.41
N SER A 287 0.67 0.22 -10.75
CA SER A 287 1.01 -1.10 -11.30
C SER A 287 2.00 -1.90 -10.46
N GLN A 288 2.70 -1.25 -9.54
CA GLN A 288 3.69 -1.86 -8.66
C GLN A 288 3.12 -2.03 -7.25
N PRO A 289 2.96 -3.28 -6.76
CA PRO A 289 2.53 -3.54 -5.39
C PRO A 289 3.63 -3.21 -4.37
N GLY A 290 3.78 -1.93 -4.03
CA GLY A 290 4.71 -1.42 -3.03
C GLY A 290 4.15 -0.21 -2.27
N PRO A 291 4.89 0.34 -1.28
CA PRO A 291 4.39 1.37 -0.35
C PRO A 291 3.81 2.60 -1.04
N LEU A 292 4.36 2.99 -2.20
CA LEU A 292 3.93 4.19 -2.93
C LEU A 292 2.55 4.03 -3.60
N VAL A 293 1.91 2.86 -3.55
CA VAL A 293 0.51 2.70 -3.97
C VAL A 293 -0.43 3.70 -3.28
N VAL A 294 -0.13 4.09 -2.04
CA VAL A 294 -0.93 5.05 -1.31
C VAL A 294 -0.98 6.42 -2.00
N GLU A 295 0.07 6.80 -2.74
CA GLU A 295 0.08 8.03 -3.56
C GLU A 295 -0.91 7.95 -4.72
N ALA A 296 -1.01 6.78 -5.37
CA ALA A 296 -1.98 6.57 -6.43
C ALA A 296 -3.42 6.69 -5.88
N ILE A 297 -3.69 6.10 -4.72
CA ILE A 297 -4.99 6.17 -4.06
C ILE A 297 -5.33 7.62 -3.67
N GLU A 298 -4.39 8.35 -3.08
CA GLU A 298 -4.58 9.76 -2.72
C GLU A 298 -4.86 10.65 -3.93
N GLN A 299 -4.15 10.46 -5.05
CA GLN A 299 -4.41 11.21 -6.29
C GLN A 299 -5.86 11.02 -6.77
N ILE A 300 -6.38 9.79 -6.67
CA ILE A 300 -7.76 9.48 -7.02
C ILE A 300 -8.73 10.14 -6.03
N VAL A 301 -8.52 9.96 -4.72
CA VAL A 301 -9.45 10.51 -3.70
C VAL A 301 -9.47 12.03 -3.74
N GLN A 302 -8.32 12.70 -3.94
CA GLN A 302 -8.26 14.16 -4.06
C GLN A 302 -8.97 14.68 -5.32
N ALA A 303 -9.02 13.89 -6.40
CA ALA A 303 -9.74 14.27 -7.61
C ALA A 303 -11.27 14.03 -7.48
N VAL A 304 -11.65 12.89 -6.90
CA VAL A 304 -13.03 12.41 -6.86
C VAL A 304 -13.80 12.99 -5.66
N HIS A 305 -13.15 13.08 -4.49
CA HIS A 305 -13.72 13.47 -3.20
C HIS A 305 -12.91 14.60 -2.53
N PRO A 306 -12.63 15.74 -3.21
CA PRO A 306 -11.68 16.75 -2.74
C PRO A 306 -12.02 17.36 -1.38
N ASP A 307 -13.30 17.68 -1.15
CA ASP A 307 -13.76 18.31 0.10
C ASP A 307 -13.66 17.31 1.26
N ALA A 308 -14.04 16.05 1.03
CA ALA A 308 -14.00 15.01 2.06
C ALA A 308 -12.56 14.64 2.45
N TYR A 309 -11.65 14.58 1.49
CA TYR A 309 -10.23 14.36 1.76
C TYR A 309 -9.61 15.50 2.58
N ALA A 310 -9.92 16.76 2.24
CA ALA A 310 -9.44 17.91 3.00
C ALA A 310 -9.97 17.90 4.44
N ASP A 311 -11.26 17.63 4.63
CA ASP A 311 -11.89 17.55 5.96
C ASP A 311 -11.31 16.40 6.80
N ALA A 312 -11.01 15.24 6.19
CA ALA A 312 -10.40 14.11 6.89
C ALA A 312 -8.95 14.39 7.31
N ALA A 313 -8.17 14.99 6.42
CA ALA A 313 -6.78 15.37 6.72
C ALA A 313 -6.71 16.37 7.88
N GLU A 314 -7.58 17.39 7.89
CA GLU A 314 -7.63 18.37 8.99
C GLU A 314 -8.01 17.72 10.35
N GLN A 315 -8.94 16.76 10.36
CA GLN A 315 -9.37 16.08 11.58
C GLN A 315 -8.26 15.25 12.23
N LEU A 316 -7.50 14.50 11.42
CA LEU A 316 -6.43 13.65 11.92
C LEU A 316 -5.20 14.45 12.37
N GLU A 317 -4.93 15.61 11.75
CA GLU A 317 -3.93 16.56 12.25
C GLU A 317 -4.30 17.11 13.65
N ASP A 318 -5.57 17.45 13.87
CA ASP A 318 -6.07 17.97 15.14
C ASP A 318 -6.06 16.91 16.26
N ASP A 319 -6.43 15.66 15.93
CA ASP A 319 -6.41 14.54 16.88
C ASP A 319 -4.98 14.12 17.27
N GLY A 320 -4.02 14.22 16.34
CA GLY A 320 -2.59 14.01 16.62
C GLY A 320 -1.98 15.08 17.54
N ASN A 321 -2.46 16.32 17.48
CA ASN A 321 -2.00 17.43 18.33
C ASN A 321 -2.74 17.53 19.68
N GLY A 322 -3.88 16.85 19.83
CA GLY A 322 -4.77 16.91 20.99
C GLY A 322 -4.26 16.25 22.29
N THR A 323 -3.12 15.55 22.28
CA THR A 323 -2.63 14.79 23.43
C THR A 323 -1.65 15.52 24.36
N ASN A 324 -1.32 16.79 24.12
CA ASN A 324 -0.35 17.54 24.96
C ASN A 324 -0.93 18.67 25.84
N ASP A 325 -2.24 18.87 25.93
CA ASP A 325 -2.83 19.86 26.86
C ASP A 325 -3.70 19.23 27.96
N ALA A 326 -3.07 18.38 28.77
CA ALA A 326 -3.62 17.97 30.06
C ALA A 326 -2.53 17.93 31.14
N GLY A 327 -2.02 19.11 31.51
CA GLY A 327 -1.61 19.41 32.88
C GLY A 327 -0.13 19.22 33.23
N ALA A 328 0.62 20.33 33.18
CA ALA A 328 1.83 20.49 33.97
C ALA A 328 1.96 21.93 34.51
N ASP A 329 1.21 22.21 35.58
CA ASP A 329 1.65 23.19 36.59
C ASP A 329 2.76 22.53 37.41
N GLY A 330 4.00 23.00 37.26
CA GLY A 330 5.11 22.44 38.04
C GLY A 330 6.48 22.84 37.51
N SER A 331 7.05 23.87 38.12
CA SER A 331 8.41 24.34 37.89
C SER A 331 9.49 23.26 38.12
N ASN A 332 10.53 23.27 37.27
CA ASN A 332 11.96 23.50 37.61
C ASN A 332 12.97 22.46 37.05
N ASP A 333 14.04 23.03 36.47
CA ASP A 333 15.45 22.63 36.51
C ASP A 333 16.09 21.73 35.43
N SER A 334 16.87 22.42 34.58
CA SER A 334 18.19 22.12 34.00
C SER A 334 18.68 20.66 33.80
N GLY A 335 19.03 20.33 32.55
CA GLY A 335 19.87 19.16 32.23
C GLY A 335 20.23 19.05 30.75
N ASP A 336 21.51 19.30 30.47
CA ASP A 336 22.33 19.10 29.26
C ASP A 336 22.11 17.78 28.49
N GLY A 337 22.27 17.79 27.15
CA GLY A 337 22.33 16.55 26.35
C GLY A 337 22.13 16.69 24.83
N SER A 338 23.26 16.80 24.10
CA SER A 338 23.59 16.17 22.81
C SER A 338 22.70 16.35 21.56
N ASP A 339 23.29 17.04 20.57
CA ASP A 339 23.04 16.91 19.12
C ASP A 339 23.03 15.43 18.68
N ALA A 340 21.94 15.02 18.04
CA ALA A 340 21.91 13.95 17.06
C ALA A 340 21.18 14.50 15.83
N GLY A 341 21.91 14.67 14.73
CA GLY A 341 21.33 14.99 13.43
C GLY A 341 20.62 13.74 12.90
N GLY A 342 19.31 13.82 12.73
CA GLY A 342 18.57 12.89 11.89
C GLY A 342 18.72 13.35 10.44
N ASP A 343 19.41 12.55 9.64
CA ASP A 343 19.25 12.60 8.19
C ASP A 343 17.83 12.09 7.89
N SER A 344 17.11 12.84 7.09
CA SER A 344 15.74 12.55 6.68
C SER A 344 15.79 11.53 5.54
N ILE A 345 15.07 10.42 5.67
CA ILE A 345 14.88 9.45 4.58
C ILE A 345 14.20 10.20 3.40
N PRO A 346 14.79 10.22 2.20
CA PRO A 346 14.14 10.79 1.03
C PRO A 346 12.95 9.89 0.64
N GLY A 347 11.73 10.42 0.59
CA GLY A 347 10.56 9.70 0.07
C GLY A 347 9.32 9.75 0.96
N LEU A 348 9.46 9.58 2.27
CA LEU A 348 8.32 9.47 3.21
C LEU A 348 8.34 10.52 4.33
N GLY A 349 8.53 11.79 3.97
CA GLY A 349 8.49 12.88 4.94
C GLY A 349 7.10 13.13 5.56
N VAL A 350 6.95 12.82 6.85
CA VAL A 350 5.83 13.23 7.74
C VAL A 350 5.52 14.74 7.64
N PRO A 351 4.25 15.17 7.72
CA PRO A 351 3.52 15.85 6.66
C PRO A 351 4.00 17.30 6.42
N ALA A 352 5.02 17.51 5.59
CA ALA A 352 5.30 18.84 5.04
C ALA A 352 4.54 19.09 3.71
N ALA A 353 3.99 18.04 3.10
CA ALA A 353 3.28 18.12 1.82
C ALA A 353 1.83 18.67 1.94
N VAL A 354 1.15 18.43 3.07
CA VAL A 354 -0.24 18.91 3.30
C VAL A 354 -0.29 20.45 3.31
N ALA A 355 0.72 21.11 3.90
CA ALA A 355 0.76 22.58 3.94
C ALA A 355 1.15 23.24 2.61
N ALA A 356 1.86 22.53 1.72
CA ALA A 356 2.38 23.10 0.47
C ALA A 356 1.32 23.14 -0.65
N LEU A 357 0.42 22.16 -0.72
CA LEU A 357 -0.58 22.09 -1.79
C LEU A 357 -1.82 22.96 -1.53
N VAL A 358 -2.24 23.12 -0.27
CA VAL A 358 -3.35 24.01 0.14
C VAL A 358 -3.08 25.47 -0.25
N ALA A 359 -1.80 25.89 -0.23
CA ALA A 359 -1.40 27.24 -0.64
C ALA A 359 -1.50 27.46 -2.16
N ALA A 360 -1.33 26.42 -2.98
CA ALA A 360 -1.40 26.51 -4.45
C ALA A 360 -2.86 26.64 -4.93
N LEU A 361 -3.80 25.90 -4.32
CA LEU A 361 -5.23 25.97 -4.66
C LEU A 361 -5.88 27.29 -4.19
N ALA A 362 -5.51 27.80 -3.01
CA ALA A 362 -5.99 29.11 -2.53
C ALA A 362 -5.49 30.30 -3.38
N GLY A 363 -4.35 30.15 -4.07
CA GLY A 363 -3.79 31.17 -4.95
C GLY A 363 -4.53 31.34 -6.29
N LEU A 364 -5.09 30.25 -6.82
CA LEU A 364 -5.81 30.24 -8.09
C LEU A 364 -7.26 30.74 -7.98
N ALA A 365 -7.92 30.51 -6.82
CA ALA A 365 -9.26 31.02 -6.56
C ALA A 365 -9.33 32.55 -6.37
N ARG A 366 -8.21 33.23 -6.10
CA ARG A 366 -8.15 34.70 -5.93
C ARG A 366 -7.84 35.48 -7.22
N ARG A 367 -7.67 34.80 -8.35
CA ARG A 367 -7.44 35.43 -9.67
C ARG A 367 -8.36 34.88 -10.76
N ARG A 368 -9.68 34.90 -10.56
CA ARG A 368 -10.66 35.06 -11.65
C ARG A 368 -11.82 35.93 -11.21
#